data_AF-K1R9G1-F1
#
_entry.id   AF-K1R9G1-F1
#
_cell.length_a   1.000
_cell.length_b   1.000
_cell.length_c   1.000
_cell.angle_alpha   90.00
_cell.angle_beta   90.00
_cell.angle_gamma   90.00
#
_symmetry.space_group_name_H-M   'P 1'
#
loop_
_entity.id
_entity.type
_entity.pdbx_description
1 polymer ?
#
loop_
_entity_poly.entity_id
_entity_poly.type
_entity_poly.pdbx_seq_one_letter_code
_entity_poly.pdbx_strand_id
1 'polypeptide(L)'
;VIEAAARHRICIDNHEPVIPTGLQRTFPNLMTQEGVRGQEWDAWDVDGGNPPSHTVILPFTRGLAGPMDFTPVTFRFVNDVMPQTRVHTTLAKQLALFVVLYSPLQMASDEIENYEANPEPFNFIVSCPTDWSRTVVPEACIGSYVTIARCDKGEGCWYIGSITGDEERTANISLSFLDTDK
;
A
#
# COMPACT_ATOMS: atom_id res chain seq x y z
N VAL A 1 5.99 21.22 -13.47
CA VAL A 1 4.86 21.12 -12.51
C VAL A 1 5.37 21.12 -11.06
N ILE A 2 6.19 20.13 -10.67
CA ILE A 2 6.68 19.96 -9.28
C ILE A 2 7.29 21.23 -8.68
N GLU A 3 8.21 21.91 -9.37
CA GLU A 3 8.85 23.15 -8.89
C GLU A 3 7.85 24.31 -8.73
N ALA A 4 6.87 24.42 -9.62
CA ALA A 4 5.85 25.46 -9.54
C ALA A 4 4.93 25.23 -8.34
N ALA A 5 4.52 23.98 -8.11
CA ALA A 5 3.75 23.59 -6.94
C ALA A 5 4.51 23.86 -5.63
N ALA A 6 5.82 23.59 -5.60
CA ALA A 6 6.68 23.86 -4.44
C ALA A 6 6.68 25.36 -4.07
N ARG A 7 6.77 26.27 -5.05
CA ARG A 7 6.69 27.72 -4.82
C ARG A 7 5.35 28.18 -4.21
N HIS A 8 4.30 27.40 -4.43
CA HIS A 8 2.96 27.65 -3.89
C HIS A 8 2.63 26.78 -2.67
N ARG A 9 3.61 26.03 -2.13
CA ARG A 9 3.42 25.11 -0.99
C ARG A 9 2.35 24.05 -1.25
N ILE A 10 2.29 23.57 -2.50
CA ILE A 10 1.39 22.50 -2.94
C ILE A 10 2.21 21.21 -3.10
N CYS A 11 1.73 20.15 -2.46
CA CYS A 11 2.22 18.80 -2.69
C CYS A 11 1.61 18.21 -3.97
N ILE A 12 2.36 17.31 -4.60
CA ILE A 12 1.98 16.63 -5.83
C ILE A 12 1.93 15.13 -5.57
N ASP A 13 0.79 14.56 -5.94
CA ASP A 13 0.62 13.17 -6.30
C ASP A 13 0.41 13.11 -7.83
N ASN A 14 1.10 12.22 -8.52
CA ASN A 14 1.13 12.20 -9.99
C ASN A 14 0.81 10.81 -10.55
N HIS A 15 -0.34 10.70 -11.21
CA HIS A 15 -0.73 9.55 -12.02
C HIS A 15 -0.18 9.67 -13.45
N GLU A 16 -0.10 8.55 -14.16
CA GLU A 16 0.64 8.40 -15.44
C GLU A 16 2.06 9.02 -15.45
N PRO A 17 2.88 8.82 -14.39
CA PRO A 17 4.18 9.46 -14.25
C PRO A 17 5.27 8.81 -15.13
N VAL A 18 6.40 9.50 -15.30
CA VAL A 18 7.67 8.82 -15.55
C VAL A 18 8.03 8.00 -14.30
N ILE A 19 8.64 6.83 -14.48
CA ILE A 19 9.05 5.99 -13.34
C ILE A 19 9.87 6.82 -12.32
N PRO A 20 9.60 6.69 -11.00
CA PRO A 20 10.34 7.46 -10.01
C PRO A 20 11.84 7.17 -10.07
N THR A 21 12.65 8.21 -9.88
CA THR A 21 14.13 8.12 -9.89
C THR A 21 14.77 8.72 -8.64
N GLY A 22 13.97 8.94 -7.59
CA GLY A 22 14.42 9.56 -6.33
C GLY A 22 14.30 11.09 -6.28
N LEU A 23 13.63 11.72 -7.26
CA LEU A 23 13.41 13.18 -7.30
C LEU A 23 12.74 13.73 -6.03
N GLN A 24 11.95 12.93 -5.32
CA GLN A 24 11.36 13.29 -4.03
C GLN A 24 12.40 13.67 -2.96
N ARG A 25 13.66 13.24 -3.10
CA ARG A 25 14.75 13.71 -2.23
C ARG A 25 15.09 15.18 -2.48
N THR A 26 15.06 15.62 -3.74
CA THR A 26 15.34 17.01 -4.14
C THR A 26 14.10 17.89 -3.98
N PHE A 27 12.92 17.34 -4.28
CA PHE A 27 11.63 18.01 -4.22
C PHE A 27 10.68 17.22 -3.31
N PRO A 28 10.73 17.42 -1.97
CA PRO A 28 9.89 16.66 -1.03
C PRO A 28 8.38 16.90 -1.19
N ASN A 29 7.98 17.94 -1.94
CA ASN A 29 6.58 18.16 -2.27
C ASN A 29 6.06 17.17 -3.33
N LEU A 30 6.92 16.43 -4.04
CA LEU A 30 6.52 15.25 -4.80
C LEU A 30 6.35 14.08 -3.81
N MET A 31 5.12 13.89 -3.34
CA MET A 31 4.81 12.96 -2.26
C MET A 31 4.85 11.51 -2.74
N THR A 32 4.10 11.25 -3.81
CA THR A 32 3.94 9.91 -4.36
C THR A 32 3.54 10.01 -5.82
N GLN A 33 3.53 8.85 -6.50
CA GLN A 33 3.19 8.73 -7.90
C GLN A 33 2.58 7.34 -8.12
N GLU A 34 1.70 7.15 -9.09
CA GLU A 34 1.17 5.82 -9.41
C GLU A 34 2.19 5.03 -10.27
N GLY A 35 2.07 5.08 -11.60
CA GLY A 35 3.05 4.50 -12.53
C GLY A 35 3.14 2.97 -12.45
N VAL A 36 2.01 2.35 -12.13
CA VAL A 36 1.79 0.90 -12.03
C VAL A 36 0.28 0.65 -12.08
N ARG A 37 -0.17 -0.57 -12.38
CA ARG A 37 -1.59 -0.93 -12.21
C ARG A 37 -1.97 -0.77 -10.72
N GLY A 38 -2.74 0.27 -10.38
CA GLY A 38 -3.25 0.51 -9.03
C GLY A 38 -4.53 -0.28 -8.72
N GLN A 39 -5.18 0.05 -7.60
CA GLN A 39 -6.47 -0.53 -7.19
C GLN A 39 -7.58 -0.26 -8.22
N GLU A 40 -7.48 0.81 -9.01
CA GLU A 40 -8.45 1.13 -10.07
C GLU A 40 -8.63 0.00 -11.09
N TRP A 41 -7.58 -0.76 -11.40
CA TRP A 41 -7.66 -1.88 -12.35
C TRP A 41 -8.58 -2.99 -11.86
N ASP A 42 -8.84 -3.10 -10.55
CA ASP A 42 -9.80 -4.06 -9.99
C ASP A 42 -11.27 -3.68 -10.30
N ALA A 43 -11.53 -2.45 -10.80
CA ALA A 43 -12.87 -1.94 -11.06
C ALA A 43 -13.32 -2.00 -12.53
N TRP A 44 -12.38 -2.12 -13.49
CA TRP A 44 -12.71 -2.00 -14.90
C TRP A 44 -11.89 -2.87 -15.87
N ASP A 45 -10.86 -3.58 -15.38
CA ASP A 45 -10.08 -4.46 -16.25
C ASP A 45 -10.93 -5.59 -16.84
N VAL A 46 -10.77 -5.84 -18.14
CA VAL A 46 -11.58 -6.85 -18.85
C VAL A 46 -11.26 -8.27 -18.40
N ASP A 47 -10.05 -8.50 -17.88
CA ASP A 47 -9.60 -9.77 -17.32
C ASP A 47 -10.02 -9.93 -15.84
N GLY A 48 -10.80 -8.97 -15.30
CA GLY A 48 -11.48 -9.08 -14.01
C GLY A 48 -10.75 -8.43 -12.83
N GLY A 49 -9.56 -7.86 -13.03
CA GLY A 49 -8.80 -7.14 -12.01
C GLY A 49 -7.34 -7.56 -11.93
N ASN A 50 -6.60 -7.01 -10.97
CA ASN A 50 -5.22 -7.42 -10.71
C ASN A 50 -5.17 -8.85 -10.13
N PRO A 51 -4.24 -9.71 -10.57
CA PRO A 51 -4.10 -11.05 -9.99
C PRO A 51 -3.61 -10.97 -8.53
N PRO A 52 -3.92 -11.97 -7.67
CA PRO A 52 -3.47 -11.98 -6.28
C PRO A 52 -1.96 -11.79 -6.11
N SER A 53 -1.15 -12.32 -7.03
CA SER A 53 0.32 -12.17 -7.05
C SER A 53 0.82 -10.75 -7.35
N HIS A 54 -0.01 -9.84 -7.86
CA HIS A 54 0.40 -8.48 -8.24
C HIS A 54 1.12 -7.73 -7.11
N THR A 55 0.47 -7.66 -5.94
CA THR A 55 0.95 -6.87 -4.79
C THR A 55 2.16 -7.48 -4.08
N VAL A 56 2.48 -8.76 -4.28
CA VAL A 56 3.72 -9.39 -3.77
C VAL A 56 4.91 -9.21 -4.72
N ILE A 57 4.69 -8.65 -5.92
CA ILE A 57 5.75 -8.29 -6.88
C ILE A 57 6.14 -6.82 -6.72
N LEU A 58 5.17 -5.94 -6.43
CA LEU A 58 5.38 -4.49 -6.43
C LEU A 58 6.51 -4.01 -5.52
N PRO A 59 6.67 -4.47 -4.27
CA PRO A 59 7.76 -4.01 -3.40
C PRO A 59 9.16 -4.25 -3.97
N PHE A 60 9.32 -5.27 -4.81
CA PHE A 60 10.60 -5.70 -5.38
C PHE A 60 10.84 -5.22 -6.82
N THR A 61 9.88 -4.48 -7.37
CA THR A 61 9.95 -3.93 -8.74
C THR A 61 9.64 -2.44 -8.69
N ARG A 62 8.38 -2.03 -8.88
CA ARG A 62 7.95 -0.64 -8.84
C ARG A 62 8.31 0.07 -7.53
N GLY A 63 8.23 -0.64 -6.41
CA GLY A 63 8.53 -0.12 -5.07
C GLY A 63 10.01 0.23 -4.86
N LEU A 64 10.92 -0.37 -5.62
CA LEU A 64 12.34 0.00 -5.58
C LEU A 64 12.59 1.41 -6.12
N ALA A 65 11.71 1.90 -7.01
CA ALA A 65 11.84 3.22 -7.62
C ALA A 65 11.44 4.36 -6.66
N GLY A 66 10.46 4.12 -5.79
CA GLY A 66 9.91 5.13 -4.88
C GLY A 66 8.49 4.80 -4.41
N PRO A 67 7.87 5.70 -3.62
CA PRO A 67 6.51 5.51 -3.11
C PRO A 67 5.49 5.33 -4.24
N MET A 68 4.39 4.64 -3.93
CA MET A 68 3.31 4.39 -4.89
C MET A 68 1.93 4.70 -4.32
N ASP A 69 1.18 5.58 -4.99
CA ASP A 69 -0.24 5.74 -4.70
C ASP A 69 -1.00 4.55 -5.30
N PHE A 70 -1.13 3.47 -4.52
CA PHE A 70 -1.84 2.26 -4.96
C PHE A 70 -3.34 2.33 -4.72
N THR A 71 -3.79 3.25 -3.86
CA THR A 71 -5.18 3.41 -3.39
C THR A 71 -5.82 2.14 -2.78
N PRO A 72 -5.21 1.48 -1.77
CA PRO A 72 -5.75 0.26 -1.16
C PRO A 72 -6.99 0.51 -0.27
N VAL A 73 -7.34 -0.49 0.55
CA VAL A 73 -8.39 -0.45 1.59
C VAL A 73 -9.81 -0.51 1.01
N THR A 74 -10.02 -1.23 -0.08
CA THR A 74 -11.39 -1.55 -0.52
C THR A 74 -11.99 -2.62 0.41
N PHE A 75 -13.20 -2.41 0.91
CA PHE A 75 -13.93 -3.32 1.80
C PHE A 75 -15.03 -4.09 1.05
N ARG A 76 -15.66 -3.45 0.06
CA ARG A 76 -16.68 -4.06 -0.78
C ARG A 76 -16.09 -4.56 -2.10
N PHE A 77 -16.09 -5.87 -2.29
CA PHE A 77 -15.52 -6.52 -3.48
C PHE A 77 -16.52 -6.81 -4.60
N VAL A 78 -17.79 -6.40 -4.42
CA VAL A 78 -18.82 -6.55 -5.44
C VAL A 78 -18.88 -5.27 -6.26
N ASN A 79 -18.73 -5.39 -7.58
CA ASN A 79 -18.89 -4.27 -8.51
C ASN A 79 -20.21 -4.43 -9.27
N ASP A 80 -21.19 -3.56 -9.01
CA ASP A 80 -22.49 -3.65 -9.67
C ASP A 80 -22.46 -3.12 -11.12
N VAL A 81 -21.51 -2.23 -11.44
CA VAL A 81 -21.38 -1.61 -12.76
C VAL A 81 -20.68 -2.54 -13.73
N MET A 82 -19.64 -3.24 -13.27
CA MET A 82 -18.85 -4.21 -14.04
C MET A 82 -18.73 -5.53 -13.27
N PRO A 83 -19.79 -6.38 -13.24
CA PRO A 83 -19.87 -7.56 -12.36
C PRO A 83 -18.78 -8.63 -12.54
N GLN A 84 -18.07 -8.62 -13.66
CA GLN A 84 -16.92 -9.49 -13.93
C GLN A 84 -15.63 -9.04 -13.24
N THR A 85 -15.60 -7.81 -12.73
CA THR A 85 -14.43 -7.22 -12.05
C THR A 85 -14.60 -7.30 -10.55
N ARG A 86 -13.47 -7.44 -9.85
CA ARG A 86 -13.44 -7.39 -8.39
C ARG A 86 -12.02 -7.19 -7.89
N VAL A 87 -11.93 -6.86 -6.62
CA VAL A 87 -10.68 -6.96 -5.86
C VAL A 87 -10.37 -8.44 -5.56
N HIS A 88 -9.21 -8.92 -6.00
CA HIS A 88 -8.74 -10.31 -5.82
C HIS A 88 -7.88 -10.47 -4.56
N THR A 89 -8.43 -10.06 -3.43
CA THR A 89 -7.74 -10.12 -2.13
C THR A 89 -8.71 -10.54 -1.02
N THR A 90 -8.19 -10.71 0.20
CA THR A 90 -9.01 -10.74 1.41
C THR A 90 -9.06 -9.35 2.04
N LEU A 91 -10.03 -9.10 2.92
CA LEU A 91 -10.09 -7.85 3.70
C LEU A 91 -8.80 -7.61 4.50
N ALA A 92 -8.25 -8.65 5.12
CA ALA A 92 -6.99 -8.55 5.86
C ALA A 92 -5.80 -8.17 4.96
N LYS A 93 -5.78 -8.66 3.71
CA LYS A 93 -4.76 -8.27 2.73
C LYS A 93 -4.91 -6.79 2.36
N GLN A 94 -6.12 -6.27 2.20
CA GLN A 94 -6.36 -4.84 1.96
C GLN A 94 -5.82 -3.95 3.09
N LEU A 95 -6.01 -4.35 4.36
CA LEU A 95 -5.39 -3.66 5.49
C LEU A 95 -3.85 -3.76 5.46
N ALA A 96 -3.32 -4.95 5.20
CA ALA A 96 -1.87 -5.17 5.16
C ALA A 96 -1.16 -4.36 4.05
N LEU A 97 -1.83 -4.06 2.93
CA LEU A 97 -1.27 -3.23 1.86
C LEU A 97 -0.88 -1.83 2.34
N PHE A 98 -1.57 -1.29 3.35
CA PHE A 98 -1.24 0.02 3.95
C PHE A 98 0.18 0.05 4.56
N VAL A 99 0.68 -1.11 5.01
CA VAL A 99 2.05 -1.27 5.51
C VAL A 99 2.99 -1.78 4.41
N VAL A 100 2.55 -2.73 3.58
CA VAL A 100 3.42 -3.36 2.57
C VAL A 100 3.78 -2.38 1.45
N LEU A 101 2.82 -1.65 0.91
CA LEU A 101 3.05 -0.69 -0.17
C LEU A 101 3.31 0.69 0.42
N TYR A 102 4.58 1.12 0.42
CA TYR A 102 4.95 2.40 0.98
C TYR A 102 4.45 3.58 0.14
N SER A 103 3.76 4.50 0.79
CA SER A 103 3.51 5.84 0.31
C SER A 103 3.34 6.80 1.51
N PRO A 104 3.90 8.02 1.47
CA PRO A 104 3.64 9.03 2.49
C PRO A 104 2.22 9.61 2.41
N LEU A 105 1.52 9.40 1.28
CA LEU A 105 0.11 9.69 1.08
C LEU A 105 -0.62 8.37 0.79
N GLN A 106 -1.52 7.95 1.69
CA GLN A 106 -2.30 6.73 1.52
C GLN A 106 -3.78 7.09 1.42
N MET A 107 -4.48 6.44 0.50
CA MET A 107 -5.93 6.54 0.37
C MET A 107 -6.58 5.34 1.06
N ALA A 108 -7.75 5.58 1.66
CA ALA A 108 -8.74 4.54 1.90
C ALA A 108 -9.78 4.66 0.76
N SER A 109 -9.73 3.75 -0.22
CA SER A 109 -10.34 3.97 -1.54
C SER A 109 -11.83 3.69 -1.68
N ASP A 110 -12.46 3.10 -0.66
CA ASP A 110 -13.86 2.68 -0.72
C ASP A 110 -14.83 3.82 -0.37
N GLU A 111 -16.10 3.58 -0.66
CA GLU A 111 -17.21 4.40 -0.19
C GLU A 111 -17.29 4.37 1.35
N ILE A 112 -17.69 5.51 1.93
CA ILE A 112 -17.71 5.73 3.38
C ILE A 112 -18.61 4.69 4.08
N GLU A 113 -19.75 4.37 3.45
CA GLU A 113 -20.76 3.44 3.93
C GLU A 113 -20.18 2.03 4.14
N ASN A 114 -19.21 1.62 3.32
CA ASN A 114 -18.56 0.31 3.43
C ASN A 114 -17.65 0.24 4.66
N TYR A 115 -17.03 1.36 5.04
CA TYR A 115 -16.26 1.48 6.28
C TYR A 115 -17.14 1.58 7.52
N GLU A 116 -18.22 2.36 7.46
CA GLU A 116 -19.19 2.47 8.56
C GLU A 116 -19.87 1.13 8.87
N ALA A 117 -20.09 0.29 7.86
CA ALA A 117 -20.61 -1.07 8.03
C ALA A 117 -19.60 -2.03 8.68
N ASN A 118 -18.29 -1.72 8.65
CA ASN A 118 -17.22 -2.58 9.19
C ASN A 118 -16.17 -1.74 9.97
N PRO A 119 -16.56 -1.07 11.07
CA PRO A 119 -15.70 -0.08 11.73
C PRO A 119 -14.48 -0.70 12.43
N GLU A 120 -14.58 -1.96 12.88
CA GLU A 120 -13.50 -2.64 13.61
C GLU A 120 -12.24 -2.81 12.74
N PRO A 121 -12.30 -3.42 11.53
CA PRO A 121 -11.17 -3.42 10.59
C PRO A 121 -10.66 -2.03 10.23
N PHE A 122 -11.55 -1.04 10.08
CA PHE A 122 -11.17 0.31 9.66
C PHE A 122 -10.34 1.06 10.70
N ASN A 123 -10.51 0.74 12.00
CA ASN A 123 -9.69 1.32 13.07
C ASN A 123 -8.18 1.08 12.88
N PHE A 124 -7.78 0.00 12.21
CA PHE A 124 -6.38 -0.20 11.85
C PHE A 124 -5.87 0.92 10.93
N ILE A 125 -6.66 1.32 9.94
CA ILE A 125 -6.30 2.37 8.98
C ILE A 125 -6.24 3.73 9.65
N VAL A 126 -7.18 4.02 10.56
CA VAL A 126 -7.19 5.27 11.34
C VAL A 126 -5.95 5.42 12.22
N SER A 127 -5.43 4.30 12.75
CA SER A 127 -4.28 4.29 13.66
C SER A 127 -2.93 4.03 12.97
N CYS A 128 -2.91 3.65 11.70
CA CYS A 128 -1.68 3.30 10.98
C CYS A 128 -1.03 4.56 10.38
N PRO A 129 0.24 4.87 10.70
CA PRO A 129 0.91 6.04 10.15
C PRO A 129 1.36 5.80 8.70
N THR A 130 1.79 6.87 8.03
CA THR A 130 2.38 6.81 6.67
C THR A 130 3.84 7.24 6.60
N ASP A 131 4.41 7.72 7.72
CA ASP A 131 5.82 8.11 7.85
C ASP A 131 6.55 7.19 8.85
N TRP A 132 7.70 6.68 8.44
CA TRP A 132 8.37 5.55 9.10
C TRP A 132 9.83 5.89 9.39
N SER A 133 10.29 5.62 10.61
CA SER A 133 11.70 5.77 10.98
C SER A 133 12.54 4.57 10.51
N ARG A 134 11.95 3.37 10.51
CA ARG A 134 12.63 2.13 10.17
C ARG A 134 11.70 1.20 9.39
N THR A 135 12.27 0.46 8.45
CA THR A 135 11.58 -0.61 7.72
C THR A 135 12.44 -1.86 7.75
N VAL A 136 11.81 -3.01 7.99
CA VAL A 136 12.43 -4.34 8.00
C VAL A 136 11.55 -5.26 7.16
N VAL A 137 12.17 -6.19 6.45
CA VAL A 137 11.48 -7.23 5.66
C VAL A 137 11.84 -8.58 6.26
N PRO A 138 11.07 -9.11 7.24
CA PRO A 138 11.42 -10.35 7.93
C PRO A 138 11.45 -11.59 7.02
N GLU A 139 10.61 -11.61 5.99
CA GLU A 139 10.53 -12.70 5.01
C GLU A 139 9.94 -12.19 3.70
N ALA A 140 10.41 -12.75 2.58
CA ALA A 140 9.89 -12.46 1.26
C ALA A 140 10.27 -13.54 0.24
N CYS A 141 9.37 -13.77 -0.71
CA CYS A 141 9.63 -14.49 -1.95
C CYS A 141 8.87 -13.77 -3.07
N ILE A 142 9.60 -13.20 -4.02
CA ILE A 142 9.04 -12.35 -5.09
C ILE A 142 7.99 -13.15 -5.87
N GLY A 143 6.78 -12.59 -6.00
CA GLY A 143 5.66 -13.26 -6.68
C GLY A 143 4.88 -14.24 -5.79
N SER A 144 5.37 -14.58 -4.60
CA SER A 144 4.70 -15.50 -3.68
C SER A 144 4.22 -14.83 -2.40
N TYR A 145 5.08 -14.14 -1.65
CA TYR A 145 4.69 -13.50 -0.39
C TYR A 145 5.67 -12.43 0.04
N VAL A 146 5.21 -11.54 0.91
CA VAL A 146 6.07 -10.56 1.59
C VAL A 146 5.49 -10.20 2.95
N THR A 147 6.38 -10.11 3.95
CA THR A 147 6.09 -9.51 5.24
C THR A 147 6.98 -8.27 5.39
N ILE A 148 6.38 -7.13 5.71
CA ILE A 148 7.09 -5.88 5.99
C ILE A 148 6.68 -5.40 7.38
N ALA A 149 7.67 -5.11 8.22
CA ALA A 149 7.50 -4.46 9.51
C ALA A 149 8.07 -3.03 9.43
N ARG A 150 7.34 -2.06 9.94
CA ARG A 150 7.75 -0.66 9.96
C ARG A 150 7.60 -0.06 11.35
N CYS A 151 8.61 0.67 11.78
CA CYS A 151 8.57 1.45 13.00
C CYS A 151 8.15 2.86 12.63
N ASP A 152 7.12 3.38 13.28
CA ASP A 152 6.69 4.76 13.05
C ASP A 152 7.81 5.74 13.41
N LYS A 153 7.69 6.98 12.92
CA LYS A 153 8.65 8.04 13.23
C LYS A 153 8.34 8.79 14.54
N GLY A 154 7.18 8.52 15.14
CA GLY A 154 6.69 9.20 16.33
C GLY A 154 7.07 8.45 17.60
N GLU A 155 6.19 7.55 18.00
CA GLU A 155 6.23 6.86 19.30
C GLU A 155 7.12 5.61 19.29
N GLY A 156 7.62 5.21 18.12
CA GLY A 156 8.39 3.99 17.93
C GLY A 156 7.51 2.73 17.90
N CYS A 157 6.21 2.88 17.61
CA CYS A 157 5.30 1.75 17.47
C CYS A 157 5.60 0.99 16.19
N TRP A 158 5.54 -0.35 16.27
CA TRP A 158 5.76 -1.23 15.13
C TRP A 158 4.45 -1.68 14.51
N TYR A 159 4.37 -1.58 13.18
CA TYR A 159 3.26 -2.03 12.36
C TYR A 159 3.77 -3.10 11.42
N ILE A 160 2.95 -4.14 11.19
CA ILE A 160 3.33 -5.26 10.34
C ILE A 160 2.22 -5.54 9.32
N GLY A 161 2.63 -5.69 8.06
CA GLY A 161 1.77 -6.18 6.99
C GLY A 161 2.38 -7.45 6.41
N SER A 162 1.58 -8.51 6.29
CA SER A 162 1.97 -9.73 5.59
C SER A 162 0.92 -10.08 4.55
N ILE A 163 1.37 -10.34 3.33
CA ILE A 163 0.50 -10.69 2.21
C ILE A 163 1.07 -11.91 1.47
N THR A 164 0.17 -12.68 0.86
CA THR A 164 0.50 -13.80 -0.04
C THR A 164 -0.10 -13.54 -1.42
N GLY A 165 0.44 -14.21 -2.43
CA GLY A 165 -0.03 -14.20 -3.81
C GLY A 165 -1.19 -15.17 -4.01
N ASP A 166 -1.03 -16.08 -4.95
CA ASP A 166 -2.09 -16.99 -5.38
C ASP A 166 -2.35 -18.16 -4.41
N GLU A 167 -1.37 -18.49 -3.56
CA GLU A 167 -1.41 -19.63 -2.64
C GLU A 167 -1.57 -19.22 -1.18
N GLU A 168 -2.32 -19.99 -0.40
CA GLU A 168 -2.36 -19.85 1.06
C GLU A 168 -1.00 -20.19 1.68
N ARG A 169 -0.67 -19.56 2.81
CA ARG A 169 0.58 -19.84 3.52
C ARG A 169 0.49 -19.62 5.02
N THR A 170 1.34 -20.33 5.74
CA THR A 170 1.67 -20.05 7.13
C THR A 170 2.94 -19.24 7.20
N ALA A 171 2.86 -18.03 7.76
CA ALA A 171 4.00 -17.14 7.96
C ALA A 171 4.74 -17.49 9.26
N ASN A 172 6.07 -17.56 9.22
CA ASN A 172 6.92 -17.76 10.41
C ASN A 172 7.77 -16.50 10.62
N ILE A 173 7.21 -15.52 11.32
CA ILE A 173 7.80 -14.18 11.45
C ILE A 173 8.60 -14.08 12.74
N SER A 174 9.90 -13.85 12.63
CA SER A 174 10.72 -13.44 13.78
C SER A 174 10.41 -12.00 14.16
N LEU A 175 10.06 -11.77 15.43
CA LEU A 175 9.86 -10.42 16.00
C LEU A 175 11.15 -9.79 16.54
N SER A 176 12.32 -10.27 16.10
CA SER A 176 13.64 -9.77 16.53
C SER A 176 13.96 -8.33 16.12
N PHE A 177 13.09 -7.71 15.32
CA PHE A 177 13.17 -6.28 14.99
C PHE A 177 12.64 -5.37 16.11
N LEU A 178 11.86 -5.91 17.05
CA LEU A 178 11.41 -5.17 18.23
C LEU A 178 12.61 -4.86 19.15
N ASP A 179 12.52 -3.74 19.87
CA ASP A 179 13.50 -3.41 20.90
C ASP A 179 13.44 -4.49 22.00
N THR A 180 14.60 -5.06 22.41
CA THR A 180 14.65 -6.22 23.32
C THR A 180 14.10 -5.95 24.73
N ASP A 181 14.01 -4.68 25.10
CA ASP A 181 13.75 -4.24 26.48
C ASP A 181 12.39 -3.51 26.61
N LYS A 182 11.51 -3.65 25.61
CA LYS A 182 10.16 -3.07 25.58
C LYS A 182 9.08 -4.13 25.38
#